data_AF-A0A8B4QAA1-F1
#
_entry.id   AF-A0A8B4QAA1-F1
#
_cell.length_a   1.000
_cell.length_b   1.000
_cell.length_c   1.000
_cell.angle_alpha   90.00
_cell.angle_beta   90.00
_cell.angle_gamma   90.00
#
_symmetry.space_group_name_H-M   'P 1'
#
loop_
_entity.id
_entity.type
_entity.pdbx_description
1 polymer ?
#
loop_
_entity_poly.entity_id
_entity_poly.type
_entity_poly.pdbx_seq_one_letter_code
_entity_poly.pdbx_strand_id
1 'polypeptide(L)'
;MFVIQSFNYCLPCQKNKRKSITPDRGKEFSKHREVTEQLDKIPFYFADPHAPWQRGTDENTNGLLREYFPKTEDMNSCTKDYIETCMEKLNKCPRKCLGWKTPYELFFSKALRLI
;
A
#
# COMPACT_ATOMS: atom_id res chain seq x y z
N MET A 1 -3.66 4.41 10.67
CA MET A 1 -4.92 3.75 10.28
C MET A 1 -5.13 3.54 8.77
N PHE A 2 -4.30 4.06 7.86
CA PHE A 2 -4.41 3.68 6.43
C PHE A 2 -3.48 2.51 6.07
N VAL A 3 -2.31 2.40 6.72
CA VAL A 3 -1.25 1.50 6.27
C VAL A 3 -1.61 0.02 6.48
N ILE A 4 -2.27 -0.36 7.60
CA ILE A 4 -2.58 -1.76 7.91
C ILE A 4 -3.69 -2.34 7.02
N GLN A 5 -4.76 -1.59 6.73
CA GLN A 5 -5.84 -2.07 5.86
C GLN A 5 -5.43 -2.08 4.39
N SER A 6 -4.56 -1.15 3.95
CA SER A 6 -4.04 -1.15 2.59
C SER A 6 -3.17 -2.37 2.26
N PHE A 7 -2.56 -3.06 3.24
CA PHE A 7 -1.72 -4.23 2.98
C PHE A 7 -2.47 -5.43 2.36
N ASN A 8 -3.78 -5.58 2.61
CA ASN A 8 -4.57 -6.67 2.03
C ASN A 8 -5.17 -6.32 0.67
N TYR A 9 -5.37 -5.03 0.36
CA TYR A 9 -6.04 -4.59 -0.88
C TYR A 9 -5.10 -3.95 -1.91
N CYS A 10 -3.93 -3.44 -1.50
CA CYS A 10 -2.92 -2.92 -2.40
C CYS A 10 -2.12 -4.08 -2.99
N LEU A 11 -2.56 -4.58 -4.15
CA LEU A 11 -2.05 -5.75 -4.89
C LEU A 11 -1.83 -6.98 -3.98
N PRO A 12 -2.61 -8.07 -4.10
CA PRO A 12 -2.38 -9.28 -3.29
C PRO A 12 -0.94 -9.75 -3.47
N CYS A 13 -0.10 -9.41 -2.49
CA CYS A 13 1.34 -9.55 -2.65
C CYS A 13 1.67 -11.01 -2.39
N GLN A 14 2.15 -11.72 -3.42
CA GLN A 14 2.54 -13.12 -3.29
C GLN A 14 3.55 -13.25 -2.15
N LYS A 15 3.33 -14.19 -1.23
CA LYS A 15 4.14 -14.36 -0.01
C LYS A 15 5.65 -14.34 -0.31
N ASN A 16 6.05 -14.95 -1.42
CA ASN A 16 7.43 -15.11 -1.86
C ASN A 16 8.08 -13.84 -2.44
N LYS A 17 7.32 -12.77 -2.69
CA LYS A 17 7.84 -11.50 -3.23
C LYS A 17 8.05 -10.41 -2.17
N ARG A 18 7.56 -10.61 -0.95
CA ARG A 18 7.75 -9.66 0.17
C ARG A 18 9.11 -9.91 0.82
N LYS A 19 9.94 -8.87 0.85
CA LYS A 19 11.30 -8.94 1.45
C LYS A 19 11.44 -8.19 2.76
N SER A 20 10.66 -7.13 2.95
CA SER A 20 10.68 -6.27 4.13
C SER A 20 9.39 -5.47 4.23
N ILE A 21 9.10 -4.95 5.42
CA ILE A 21 7.96 -4.06 5.67
C ILE A 21 8.50 -2.77 6.29
N THR A 22 8.05 -1.62 5.78
CA THR A 22 8.48 -0.32 6.28
C THR A 22 7.27 0.50 6.72
N PRO A 23 6.74 0.31 7.94
CA PRO A 23 5.55 1.03 8.37
C PRO A 23 5.88 2.42 8.92
N ASP A 24 4.82 3.17 9.23
CA ASP A 24 4.96 4.38 10.05
C ASP A 24 5.26 4.02 11.51
N ARG A 25 5.71 5.02 12.29
CA ARG A 25 5.89 4.88 13.74
C ARG A 25 4.57 4.98 14.51
N GLY A 26 3.44 4.68 13.87
CA GLY A 26 2.15 4.64 14.51
C GLY A 26 2.14 3.58 15.62
N LYS A 27 1.42 3.87 16.72
CA LYS A 27 1.24 2.92 17.82
C LYS A 27 0.61 1.59 17.36
N GLU A 28 -0.11 1.63 16.24
CA GLU A 28 -0.68 0.47 15.56
C GLU A 28 0.37 -0.57 15.12
N PHE A 29 1.64 -0.17 14.94
CA PHE A 29 2.77 -1.05 14.61
C PHE A 29 3.66 -1.41 15.80
N SER A 30 3.25 -1.10 17.02
CA SER A 30 4.00 -1.46 18.24
C SER A 30 4.24 -2.97 18.36
N LYS A 31 3.32 -3.79 17.87
CA LYS A 31 3.40 -5.26 17.86
C LYS A 31 4.09 -5.85 16.60
N HIS A 32 4.90 -5.06 15.89
CA HIS A 32 5.59 -5.52 14.66
C HIS A 32 6.41 -6.81 14.84
N ARG A 33 6.89 -7.10 16.06
CA ARG A 33 7.60 -8.35 16.37
C ARG A 33 6.70 -9.58 16.21
N GLU A 34 5.46 -9.53 16.71
CA GLU A 34 4.48 -10.62 16.53
C GLU A 34 4.14 -10.82 15.05
N VAL A 35 4.01 -9.72 14.30
CA VAL A 35 3.74 -9.75 12.86
C VAL A 35 4.91 -10.34 12.07
N THR A 36 6.14 -10.06 12.48
CA THR A 36 7.35 -10.64 11.87
C THR A 36 7.38 -12.15 12.01
N GLU A 37 6.98 -12.67 13.18
CA GLU A 37 6.92 -14.12 13.43
C GLU A 37 5.82 -14.80 12.59
N GLN A 38 4.68 -14.13 12.39
CA GLN A 38 3.59 -14.64 11.56
C GLN A 38 3.84 -14.54 10.04
N LEU A 39 4.71 -13.61 9.62
CA LEU A 39 5.03 -13.35 8.22
C LEU A 39 6.39 -13.90 7.82
N ASP A 40 6.70 -15.14 8.20
CA ASP A 40 7.91 -15.87 7.75
C ASP A 40 9.23 -15.12 8.03
N LYS A 41 9.32 -14.40 9.16
CA LYS A 41 10.49 -13.61 9.59
C LYS A 41 10.85 -12.44 8.67
N ILE A 42 9.88 -11.84 7.99
CA ILE A 42 10.10 -10.62 7.19
C ILE A 42 10.52 -9.44 8.10
N PRO A 43 11.68 -8.80 7.86
CA PRO A 43 12.16 -7.71 8.69
C PRO A 43 11.31 -6.44 8.55
N PHE A 44 11.11 -5.78 9.68
CA PHE A 44 10.50 -4.46 9.77
C PHE A 44 11.57 -3.37 9.87
N TYR A 45 11.45 -2.33 9.05
CA TYR A 45 12.31 -1.15 9.10
C TYR A 45 11.48 0.10 9.40
N PHE A 46 11.96 0.96 10.28
CA PHE A 46 11.29 2.22 10.60
C PHE A 46 12.16 3.38 10.12
N ALA A 47 11.52 4.40 9.53
CA ALA A 47 12.22 5.64 9.20
C ALA A 47 12.74 6.34 10.46
N ASP A 48 13.81 7.11 10.30
CA ASP A 48 14.42 7.90 11.37
C ASP A 48 13.46 9.01 11.86
N PRO A 49 13.56 9.43 13.13
CA PRO A 49 12.78 10.57 13.60
C PRO A 49 13.15 11.81 12.77
N HIS A 50 12.14 12.62 12.43
CA HIS A 50 12.30 13.84 11.61
C HIS A 50 12.81 13.62 10.17
N ALA A 51 12.73 12.40 9.63
CA ALA A 51 13.15 12.07 8.26
C ALA A 51 11.96 11.68 7.34
N PRO A 52 10.97 12.57 7.09
CA PRO A 52 9.82 12.24 6.24
C PRO A 52 10.20 11.89 4.79
N TRP A 53 11.32 12.43 4.29
CA TRP A 53 11.82 12.14 2.94
C TRP A 53 12.18 10.68 2.70
N GLN A 54 12.50 9.90 3.75
CA GLN A 54 12.73 8.45 3.64
C GLN A 54 11.45 7.69 3.24
N ARG A 55 10.30 8.36 3.24
CA ARG A 55 8.97 7.77 2.99
C ARG A 55 8.14 8.53 1.95
N GLY A 56 8.80 9.28 1.06
CA GLY A 56 8.09 10.06 0.04
C GLY A 56 7.13 9.24 -0.84
N THR A 57 7.39 7.95 -1.04
CA THR A 57 6.48 7.04 -1.78
C THR A 57 5.20 6.71 -1.00
N ASP A 58 5.29 6.57 0.32
CA ASP A 58 4.13 6.31 1.18
C ASP A 58 3.21 7.53 1.20
N GLU A 59 3.79 8.73 1.31
CA GLU A 59 3.03 9.98 1.30
C GLU A 59 2.32 10.20 -0.04
N ASN A 60 3.01 9.96 -1.16
CA ASN A 60 2.39 10.04 -2.49
C ASN A 60 1.25 9.03 -2.66
N THR A 61 1.41 7.80 -2.16
CA THR A 61 0.37 6.76 -2.23
C THR A 61 -0.82 7.11 -1.33
N ASN A 62 -0.57 7.63 -0.14
CA ASN A 62 -1.61 8.12 0.76
C ASN A 62 -2.36 9.33 0.19
N GLY A 63 -1.69 10.19 -0.57
CA GLY A 63 -2.33 11.28 -1.33
C GLY A 63 -3.36 10.77 -2.32
N LEU A 64 -2.99 9.78 -3.14
CA LEU A 64 -3.90 9.14 -4.10
C LEU A 64 -5.09 8.44 -3.41
N LEU A 65 -4.85 7.80 -2.26
CA LEU A 65 -5.93 7.19 -1.48
C LEU A 65 -6.94 8.24 -0.98
N ARG A 66 -6.50 9.46 -0.66
CA ARG A 66 -7.40 10.53 -0.18
C ARG A 66 -8.34 11.08 -1.25
N GLU A 67 -8.06 10.84 -2.53
CA GLU A 67 -9.02 11.15 -3.61
C GLU A 67 -10.27 10.26 -3.54
N TYR A 68 -10.12 9.04 -3.02
CA TYR A 68 -11.21 8.07 -2.85
C TYR A 68 -11.78 8.03 -1.43
N PHE A 69 -10.95 8.33 -0.42
CA PHE A 69 -11.34 8.31 0.98
C PHE A 69 -11.18 9.70 1.60
N PRO A 70 -12.18 10.59 1.44
CA PRO A 70 -12.14 11.92 2.03
C PRO A 70 -12.07 11.84 3.56
N LYS A 71 -11.28 12.74 4.16
CA LYS A 71 -10.94 12.73 5.60
C LYS A 71 -12.16 12.86 6.53
N THR A 72 -13.26 13.39 6.01
CA THR A 72 -14.49 13.69 6.75
C THR A 72 -15.51 12.56 6.72
N GLU A 73 -15.32 11.53 5.88
CA GLU A 73 -16.23 10.39 5.85
C GLU A 73 -15.80 9.33 6.86
N ASP A 74 -16.79 8.77 7.57
CA ASP A 74 -16.57 7.66 8.48
C ASP A 74 -16.15 6.44 7.67
N MET A 75 -14.94 5.93 7.90
CA MET A 75 -14.45 4.74 7.19
C MET A 75 -15.31 3.50 7.44
N ASN A 76 -16.13 3.49 8.50
CA ASN A 76 -17.06 2.39 8.76
C ASN A 76 -18.24 2.35 7.76
N SER A 77 -18.52 3.44 7.05
CA SER A 77 -19.56 3.46 6.00
C SER A 77 -19.05 2.93 4.65
N CYS A 78 -17.74 2.78 4.50
CA CYS A 78 -17.14 2.27 3.26
C CYS A 78 -17.37 0.76 3.13
N THR A 79 -18.17 0.35 2.14
CA THR A 79 -18.36 -1.05 1.80
C THR A 79 -17.05 -1.67 1.30
N LYS A 80 -16.83 -2.97 1.59
CA LYS A 80 -15.67 -3.72 1.07
C LYS A 80 -15.56 -3.63 -0.46
N ASP A 81 -16.66 -3.75 -1.17
CA ASP A 81 -16.72 -3.66 -2.64
C ASP A 81 -16.23 -2.29 -3.16
N TYR A 82 -16.52 -1.21 -2.42
CA TYR A 82 -16.02 0.12 -2.75
C TYR A 82 -14.51 0.20 -2.59
N ILE A 83 -14.00 -0.32 -1.47
CA ILE A 83 -12.55 -0.38 -1.20
C ILE A 83 -11.83 -1.19 -2.29
N GLU A 84 -12.36 -2.34 -2.66
CA GLU A 84 -11.80 -3.19 -3.72
C GLU A 84 -11.79 -2.46 -5.06
N THR A 85 -12.91 -1.82 -5.43
CA THR A 85 -13.02 -1.04 -6.67
C THR A 85 -12.00 0.11 -6.72
N CYS A 86 -11.83 0.85 -5.61
CA CYS A 86 -10.85 1.93 -5.51
C CYS A 86 -9.42 1.41 -5.64
N MET A 87 -9.12 0.29 -4.99
CA MET A 87 -7.79 -0.32 -5.02
C MET A 87 -7.48 -0.89 -6.41
N GLU A 88 -8.44 -1.50 -7.08
CA GLU A 88 -8.29 -1.92 -8.48
C GLU A 88 -8.00 -0.75 -9.40
N LYS A 89 -8.73 0.36 -9.27
CA LYS A 89 -8.47 1.58 -10.04
C LYS A 89 -7.04 2.06 -9.82
N LEU A 90 -6.63 2.24 -8.56
CA LEU A 90 -5.28 2.68 -8.20
C LEU A 90 -4.17 1.76 -8.74
N ASN A 91 -4.40 0.45 -8.76
CA ASN A 91 -3.45 -0.54 -9.27
C ASN A 91 -3.38 -0.58 -10.80
N LYS A 92 -4.47 -0.21 -11.48
CA LYS A 92 -4.57 -0.09 -12.95
C LYS A 92 -4.27 1.34 -13.45
N CYS A 93 -4.09 2.32 -12.56
CA CYS A 93 -3.70 3.69 -12.93
C CYS A 93 -2.25 3.74 -13.44
N PRO A 94 -2.00 4.20 -14.67
CA PRO A 94 -0.64 4.45 -15.17
C PRO A 94 0.08 5.50 -14.33
N ARG A 95 1.35 5.26 -13.99
CA ARG A 95 2.16 6.22 -13.22
C ARG A 95 3.31 6.76 -14.06
N LYS A 96 3.50 8.09 -14.05
CA LYS A 96 4.61 8.75 -14.77
C LYS A 96 5.98 8.23 -14.30
N CYS A 97 6.15 8.00 -12.99
CA CYS A 97 7.38 7.43 -12.43
C CYS A 97 7.70 5.99 -12.90
N LEU A 98 6.69 5.29 -13.44
CA LEU A 98 6.82 3.93 -13.98
C LEU A 98 6.92 3.92 -15.52
N GLY A 99 7.19 5.07 -16.15
CA GLY A 99 7.19 5.21 -17.61
C GLY A 99 5.80 4.98 -18.21
N TRP A 100 4.75 5.47 -17.53
CA TRP A 100 3.34 5.31 -17.93
C TRP A 100 2.84 3.86 -17.95
N LYS A 101 3.52 2.96 -17.23
CA LYS A 101 3.01 1.62 -16.93
C LYS A 101 2.20 1.64 -15.65
N THR A 102 1.33 0.66 -15.49
CA THR A 102 0.54 0.49 -14.26
C THR A 102 1.33 -0.31 -13.22
N PRO A 103 1.11 -0.09 -11.91
CA PRO A 103 1.66 -0.94 -10.86
C PRO A 103 1.34 -2.42 -11.06
N TYR A 104 0.13 -2.73 -11.52
CA TYR A 104 -0.29 -4.10 -11.83
C TYR A 104 0.61 -4.74 -12.90
N GLU A 105 0.88 -4.03 -13.99
CA GLU A 105 1.69 -4.55 -15.09
C GLU A 105 3.12 -4.88 -14.66
N LEU A 106 3.74 -4.01 -13.85
CA LEU A 106 5.08 -4.24 -13.34
C LEU A 106 5.13 -5.35 -12.30
N PHE A 107 4.12 -5.44 -11.44
CA PHE A 107 4.12 -6.44 -10.36
C PHE A 107 3.90 -7.86 -10.87
N PHE A 108 3.01 -8.03 -11.85
CA PHE A 108 2.68 -9.33 -12.44
C PHE A 108 3.47 -9.63 -13.72
N SER A 109 4.27 -8.69 -14.23
CA SER A 109 4.92 -8.78 -15.53
C SER A 109 3.95 -9.12 -16.67
N LYS A 110 2.69 -8.64 -16.57
CA LYS A 110 1.62 -8.85 -17.56
C LYS A 110 1.25 -7.51 -18.17
N ALA A 111 1.16 -7.41 -19.49
CA ALA A 111 0.65 -6.20 -20.13
C ALA A 111 -0.88 -6.15 -19.98
N LEU A 112 -1.42 -4.98 -19.62
CA LEU A 112 -2.87 -4.71 -19.63
C LEU A 112 -3.33 -4.07 -20.94
N ARG A 113 -2.42 -3.94 -21.93
CA ARG A 113 -2.77 -3.44 -23.26
C ARG A 113 -3.72 -4.43 -23.93
N LEU A 114 -4.99 -4.05 -24.01
CA LEU A 114 -5.91 -4.60 -25.00
C LEU A 114 -5.34 -4.23 -26.37
N ILE A 115 -5.03 -5.25 -27.17
CA ILE A 115 -4.89 -5.13 -28.62
C ILE A 115 -6.31 -5.01 -29.18
#